data_AF-A0A9E0ELF3-F1
#
_entry.id   AF-A0A9E0ELF3-F1
#
_cell.length_a   1.000
_cell.length_b   1.000
_cell.length_c   1.000
_cell.angle_alpha   90.00
_cell.angle_beta   90.00
_cell.angle_gamma   90.00
#
_symmetry.space_group_name_H-M   'P 1'
#
loop_
_entity.id
_entity.type
_entity.pdbx_description
1 polymer ?
#
loop_
_entity_poly.entity_id
_entity_poly.type
_entity_poly.pdbx_seq_one_letter_code
_entity_poly.pdbx_strand_id
1 'polypeptide(L)' 'MAEKKEFLTYKGKPLVRQGNTIYYGDMADDYVIMMQILAKKEVGDKDKAEVASKVSVQLLSTDP' A
#
# COMPACT_ATOMS: atom_id res chain seq x y z
N MET A 1 -20.28 -7.78 -15.81
CA MET A 1 -19.83 -8.62 -14.69
C MET A 1 -18.45 -8.12 -14.33
N ALA A 2 -18.32 -7.34 -13.27
CA ALA A 2 -17.05 -6.69 -12.93
C ALA A 2 -16.07 -7.77 -12.46
N GLU A 3 -15.00 -7.97 -13.22
CA GLU A 3 -13.88 -8.83 -12.86
C GLU A 3 -13.40 -8.40 -11.48
N LYS A 4 -13.66 -9.24 -10.47
CA LYS A 4 -13.28 -9.01 -9.08
C LYS A 4 -11.77 -9.14 -9.02
N LYS A 5 -11.07 -8.05 -9.35
CA LYS A 5 -9.63 -7.94 -9.17
C LYS A 5 -9.40 -8.15 -7.68
N GLU A 6 -8.93 -9.34 -7.30
CA GLU A 6 -8.67 -9.67 -5.91
C GLU A 6 -7.63 -8.68 -5.38
N PHE A 7 -8.11 -7.64 -4.71
CA PHE A 7 -7.24 -6.69 -4.06
C PHE A 7 -6.43 -7.46 -3.03
N LEU A 8 -5.14 -7.15 -2.94
CA LEU A 8 -4.29 -7.73 -1.94
C LEU A 8 -4.89 -7.31 -0.58
N THR A 9 -5.31 -8.25 0.26
CA THR A 9 -5.92 -7.92 1.55
C THR A 9 -4.95 -8.23 2.68
N TYR A 10 -4.93 -7.37 3.70
CA TYR A 10 -4.18 -7.62 4.92
C TYR A 10 -5.11 -7.45 6.12
N LYS A 11 -5.25 -8.50 6.92
CA LYS A 11 -6.21 -8.57 8.05
C LYS A 11 -7.64 -8.20 7.65
N GLY A 12 -8.07 -8.64 6.46
CA GLY A 12 -9.43 -8.39 5.96
C GLY A 12 -9.69 -6.98 5.42
N LYS A 13 -8.71 -6.07 5.42
CA LYS A 13 -8.81 -4.75 4.76
C LYS A 13 -8.05 -4.75 3.42
N PRO A 14 -8.57 -4.07 2.40
CA PRO A 14 -7.91 -3.99 1.10
C PRO A 14 -6.62 -3.16 1.19
N LEU A 15 -5.62 -3.61 0.44
CA LEU A 15 -4.32 -2.98 0.28
C LEU A 15 -4.12 -2.73 -1.21
N VAL A 16 -4.19 -1.46 -1.59
CA VAL A 16 -4.13 -1.02 -2.98
C VAL A 16 -2.80 -0.32 -3.18
N ARG A 17 -1.99 -0.80 -4.14
CA ARG A 17 -0.72 -0.18 -4.48
C ARG A 17 -0.86 0.62 -5.78
N GLN A 18 -0.53 1.90 -5.71
CA GLN A 18 -0.39 2.79 -6.86
C GLN A 18 1.05 3.32 -6.92
N GLY A 19 1.90 2.65 -7.70
CA GLY A 19 3.32 2.99 -7.85
C GLY A 19 4.10 2.89 -6.54
N ASN A 20 4.54 4.04 -6.01
CA ASN A 20 5.25 4.15 -4.73
C ASN A 20 4.33 4.43 -3.53
N THR A 21 3.04 4.65 -3.76
CA THR A 21 2.05 4.87 -2.69
C THR A 21 1.20 3.63 -2.52
N ILE A 22 0.96 3.23 -1.28
CA ILE A 22 0.14 2.10 -0.89
C ILE A 22 -0.96 2.63 0.02
N TYR A 23 -2.21 2.32 -0.31
CA TYR A 23 -3.37 2.65 0.50
C TYR A 23 -3.84 1.39 1.21
N TYR A 24 -4.04 1.50 2.52
CA TYR A 24 -4.55 0.44 3.37
C TYR A 24 -5.81 0.91 4.07
N GLY A 25 -6.93 0.25 3.80
CA GLY A 25 -8.23 0.62 4.33
C GLY A 25 -9.31 0.59 3.26
N ASP A 26 -10.57 0.52 3.69
CA ASP A 26 -11.71 0.59 2.79
C ASP A 26 -12.07 2.07 2.56
N MET A 27 -12.52 2.44 1.36
CA MET A 27 -13.03 3.79 1.11
C MET A 27 -14.36 4.05 1.83
N ALA A 28 -15.02 3.01 2.35
CA ALA A 28 -16.19 3.12 3.20
C ALA A 28 -15.87 3.43 4.67
N ASP A 29 -14.61 3.31 5.11
CA ASP A 29 -14.18 3.74 6.45
C ASP A 29 -13.86 5.25 6.43
N ASP A 30 -14.07 5.98 7.54
CA ASP A 30 -13.77 7.43 7.69
C ASP A 30 -12.29 7.80 7.49
N TYR A 31 -11.40 6.80 7.62
CA TYR A 31 -9.96 6.99 7.52
C TYR A 31 -9.28 5.83 6.79
N VAL A 32 -8.34 6.18 5.91
CA VAL A 32 -7.46 5.24 5.22
C VAL A 32 -6.00 5.57 5.52
N ILE A 33 -5.15 4.54 5.56
CA ILE A 33 -3.72 4.74 5.76
C ILE A 33 -3.04 4.82 4.39
N MET A 34 -2.39 5.94 4.11
CA MET A 34 -1.47 6.09 2.99
C MET A 34 -0.04 5.82 3.45
N MET A 35 0.61 4.88 2.78
CA MET A 35 2.02 4.56 2.96
C MET A 35 2.78 4.94 1.69
N GLN A 36 3.67 5.93 1.77
CA GLN A 36 4.50 6.36 0.66
C GLN A 36 5.92 5.84 0.82
N ILE A 37 6.41 5.09 -0.17
CA ILE A 37 7.78 4.59 -0.21
C ILE A 37 8.72 5.74 -0.60
N LEU A 38 9.51 6.22 0.36
CA LEU A 38 10.48 7.30 0.18
C LEU A 38 11.84 6.80 -0.31
N ALA A 39 12.25 5.60 0.10
CA ALA A 39 13.50 4.99 -0.32
C ALA A 39 13.36 3.47 -0.46
N LYS A 40 14.01 2.92 -1.48
CA LYS A 40 14.12 1.48 -1.73
C LYS A 40 15.59 1.10 -1.62
N LYS A 41 15.87 -0.12 -1.18
CA LYS A 41 17.20 -0.70 -1.12
C LYS A 41 17.13 -2.08 -1.73
N GLU A 42 18.11 -2.40 -2.55
CA GLU A 42 18.27 -3.74 -3.08
C GLU A 42 18.81 -4.64 -1.96
N VAL A 43 18.09 -5.73 -1.68
CA VAL A 43 18.47 -6.71 -0.67
C VAL A 43 18.57 -8.06 -1.37
N GLY A 44 19.74 -8.70 -1.29
CA GLY A 44 20.01 -10.00 -1.91
C GLY A 44 21.27 -9.98 -2.77
N ASP A 45 22.15 -10.95 -2.56
CA ASP A 45 23.44 -11.06 -3.24
C ASP A 45 23.30 -11.61 -4.67
N LYS A 46 22.29 -12.45 -4.92
CA LYS A 46 22.04 -13.13 -6.21
C LYS A 46 20.68 -12.79 -6.85
N ASP A 47 19.67 -12.50 -6.05
CA ASP A 47 18.36 -12.01 -6.48
C ASP A 47 18.16 -10.64 -5.86
N LYS A 48 18.45 -9.58 -6.62
CA LYS A 48 18.30 -8.19 -6.14
C LYS A 48 16.82 -7.88 -5.99
N ALA A 49 16.26 -8.12 -4.79
CA ALA A 49 14.90 -7.73 -4.48
C ALA A 49 14.90 -6.27 -4.00
N GLU A 50 14.16 -5.40 -4.69
CA GLU A 50 13.95 -4.02 -4.23
C GLU A 50 13.00 -4.00 -3.03
N VAL A 51 13.56 -3.76 -1.84
CA VAL A 51 12.81 -3.67 -0.59
C VAL A 51 12.70 -2.21 -0.16
N ALA A 52 11.49 -1.76 0.21
CA ALA A 52 11.30 -0.43 0.77
C ALA A 52 12.09 -0.28 2.08
N SER A 53 12.99 0.69 2.15
CA SER A 53 13.80 0.98 3.35
C SER A 53 13.24 2.11 4.19
N LYS A 54 12.59 3.08 3.55
CA LYS A 54 11.96 4.20 4.24
C LYS A 54 10.56 4.40 3.69
N VAL A 55 9.57 4.36 4.58
CA VAL A 55 8.15 4.53 4.26
C VAL A 55 7.60 5.63 5.15
N SER A 56 6.94 6.61 4.54
CA SER A 56 6.12 7.59 5.25
C SER A 56 4.72 7.03 5.43
N VAL A 57 4.14 7.12 6.63
CA VAL A 57 2.79 6.63 6.92
C VAL A 57 1.95 7.81 7.37
N GLN A 58 0.83 8.02 6.70
CA GLN A 58 -0.12 9.09 6.97
C GLN A 58 -1.53 8.53 7.04
N LEU A 59 -2.33 9.05 7.98
CA LEU A 59 -3.75 8.77 8.06
C LEU A 59 -4.49 9.85 7.29
N LEU A 60 -5.23 9.46 6.25
CA LEU A 60 -6.07 10.36 5.48
C LEU A 60 -7.51 10.16 5.89
N SER A 61 -8.24 11.25 6.06
CA SER A 61 -9.69 11.20 6.14
C SER A 61 -10.26 11.00 4.75
N THR A 62 -11.27 10.13 4.64
CA THR A 62 -12.05 9.88 3.43
C THR A 62 -13.30 10.75 3.35
N ASP A 63 -13.49 11.64 4.33
CA ASP A 63 -14.55 12.65 4.31
C ASP A 63 -14.36 13.59 3.10
N PRO A 64 -15.39 13.78 2.26
CA PRO A 64 -15.31 14.50 0.99
C PRO A 64 -15.15 16.03 1.11
#